data_AF-A0AAJ7W9K6-F1
#
_entry.id   AF-A0AAJ7W9K6-F1
#
_cell.length_a   1.000
_cell.length_b   1.000
_cell.length_c   1.000
_cell.angle_alpha   90.00
_cell.angle_beta   90.00
_cell.angle_gamma   90.00
#
_symmetry.space_group_name_H-M   'P 1'
#
loop_
_entity.id
_entity.type
_entity.pdbx_description
1 polymer ?
#
loop_
_entity_poly.entity_id
_entity_poly.type
_entity_poly.pdbx_seq_one_letter_code
_entity_poly.pdbx_strand_id
1 'polypeptide(L)'
;MILRALLLLLLPLVLRIDAFLFGFLPTIPNNSSDDKREFNVYWNVPTFMCHKYGLHFEEVSDKYGILQNSMDAFRGNETAILYDPGMFPALLTDPNGDVVTRNGGVPQEGNLTMHLEVFKEHLINQVPDKSFRGVGVIDFESWRPIFRQNWASLQPYKKLSIEIVRREHPFWDSRSVEEEAKRRFEKYGKLFMEETLKAAKRIRPAASWGYYAYPYCYNLTPNQPSSRCDVTTMQENDKMSWLFELEDVLLPSVYLRLSLTSGQRVGLVAGRVKEALRIAKQTSAGTRKKVLPYYWYKYQDQRDTYLNKADLEATLRKISDLGADGLIIWGSSNDINTKQKCLQFREYLNNDLGPVVDRIKRTSPGLMRENEDENEDNEIDEVVDEV
;
A
#
# COMPACT_ATOMS: atom_id res chain seq x y z
N MET A 1 29.46 18.27 -76.37
CA MET A 1 28.43 17.21 -76.49
C MET A 1 28.67 16.19 -75.37
N ILE A 2 27.74 16.13 -74.43
CA ILE A 2 27.22 14.99 -73.62
C ILE A 2 28.03 13.67 -73.69
N LEU A 3 28.25 12.82 -72.68
CA LEU A 3 28.20 12.78 -71.20
C LEU A 3 28.45 11.27 -70.84
N ARG A 4 29.26 10.96 -69.79
CA ARG A 4 29.30 9.69 -68.99
C ARG A 4 29.78 8.40 -69.73
N ALA A 5 30.43 7.38 -69.12
CA ALA A 5 30.54 6.91 -67.73
C ALA A 5 31.80 6.01 -67.50
N LEU A 6 32.21 5.90 -66.22
CA LEU A 6 32.86 4.81 -65.45
C LEU A 6 34.00 3.93 -66.05
N LEU A 7 35.13 3.81 -65.33
CA LEU A 7 35.65 2.49 -64.87
C LEU A 7 36.71 2.56 -63.74
N LEU A 8 36.45 1.77 -62.69
CA LEU A 8 37.29 1.03 -61.72
C LEU A 8 38.81 1.28 -61.58
N LEU A 9 39.27 1.36 -60.32
CA LEU A 9 40.59 0.86 -59.87
C LEU A 9 40.50 0.29 -58.44
N LEU A 10 40.94 -0.96 -58.28
CA LEU A 10 41.08 -1.73 -57.04
C LEU A 10 42.50 -1.60 -56.48
N LEU A 11 42.67 -1.59 -55.15
CA LEU A 11 43.83 -2.18 -54.44
C LEU A 11 43.55 -2.30 -52.91
N PRO A 12 44.01 -3.37 -52.21
CA PRO A 12 43.64 -3.67 -50.83
C PRO A 12 44.80 -3.55 -49.79
N LEU A 13 44.38 -3.38 -48.52
CA LEU A 13 44.90 -3.91 -47.24
C LEU A 13 46.37 -3.65 -46.77
N VAL A 14 46.54 -3.07 -45.56
CA VAL A 14 47.02 -3.74 -44.31
C VAL A 14 47.42 -2.70 -43.23
N LEU A 15 47.11 -3.07 -41.97
CA LEU A 15 47.22 -2.39 -40.68
C LEU A 15 48.58 -1.77 -40.29
N ARG A 16 48.51 -0.67 -39.52
CA ARG A 16 49.41 -0.40 -38.38
C ARG A 16 48.62 0.09 -37.17
N ILE A 17 49.01 -0.47 -36.02
CA ILE A 17 48.52 -0.21 -34.66
C ILE A 17 49.24 1.03 -34.13
N ASP A 18 48.51 2.00 -33.60
CA ASP A 18 49.07 2.99 -32.66
C ASP A 18 48.28 2.93 -31.35
N ALA A 19 49.00 2.64 -30.29
CA ALA A 19 48.51 2.58 -28.93
C ALA A 19 48.21 3.99 -28.42
N PHE A 20 46.94 4.29 -28.18
CA PHE A 20 46.53 5.43 -27.37
C PHE A 20 46.15 4.94 -25.97
N LEU A 21 47.00 5.28 -25.00
CA LEU A 21 46.74 5.21 -23.56
C LEU A 21 45.52 6.08 -23.23
N PHE A 22 44.34 5.48 -23.18
CA PHE A 22 43.22 6.05 -22.45
C PHE A 22 43.42 5.77 -20.96
N GLY A 23 43.90 6.79 -20.24
CA GLY A 23 43.83 6.82 -18.80
C GLY A 23 42.36 6.74 -18.38
N PHE A 24 41.94 5.56 -17.92
CA PHE A 24 40.70 5.40 -17.17
C PHE A 24 40.89 6.10 -15.83
N LEU A 25 40.43 7.36 -15.73
CA LEU A 25 40.06 7.91 -14.44
C LEU A 25 38.89 7.07 -13.92
N PRO A 26 39.01 6.39 -12.76
CA PRO A 26 37.86 5.76 -12.15
C PRO A 26 36.90 6.87 -11.78
N THR A 27 35.75 6.96 -12.47
CA THR A 27 34.61 7.73 -12.01
C THR A 27 34.16 7.10 -10.70
N ILE A 28 34.62 7.67 -9.59
CA ILE A 28 34.04 7.42 -8.27
C ILE A 28 32.56 7.79 -8.43
N PRO A 29 31.62 6.85 -8.23
CA PRO A 29 30.21 7.20 -8.22
C PRO A 29 30.03 8.16 -7.06
N ASN A 30 29.70 9.40 -7.39
CA ASN A 30 29.37 10.43 -6.43
C ASN A 30 28.04 10.00 -5.79
N ASN A 31 28.12 9.18 -4.75
CA ASN A 31 26.98 8.66 -4.00
C ASN A 31 26.51 9.73 -3.01
N SER A 32 26.24 10.93 -3.52
CA SER A 32 25.83 12.12 -2.77
C SER A 32 24.44 12.59 -3.17
N SER A 33 23.52 11.65 -3.43
CA SER A 33 22.12 11.89 -3.10
C SER A 33 21.89 11.26 -1.73
N ASP A 34 22.09 12.06 -0.68
CA ASP A 34 21.37 11.85 0.56
C ASP A 34 19.89 11.93 0.20
N ASP A 35 19.32 10.81 -0.24
CA ASP A 35 17.93 10.66 -0.66
C ASP A 35 17.12 10.71 0.63
N LYS A 36 16.93 11.94 1.12
CA LYS A 36 16.16 12.25 2.33
C LYS A 36 14.80 11.59 2.17
N ARG A 37 14.66 10.43 2.82
CA ARG A 37 13.46 9.62 2.72
C ARG A 37 12.31 10.40 3.33
N GLU A 38 11.46 10.94 2.48
CA GLU A 38 10.30 11.71 2.90
C GLU A 38 9.23 10.78 3.49
N PHE A 39 8.76 11.10 4.69
CA PHE A 39 7.67 10.37 5.35
C PHE A 39 6.32 11.00 4.98
N ASN A 40 5.66 10.42 3.97
CA ASN A 40 4.46 10.99 3.36
C ASN A 40 3.17 10.48 3.99
N VAL A 41 2.35 11.39 4.52
CA VAL A 41 1.06 11.06 5.12
C VAL A 41 -0.04 11.49 4.16
N TYR A 42 -0.88 10.55 3.75
CA TYR A 42 -1.97 10.77 2.80
C TYR A 42 -3.32 10.84 3.49
N TRP A 43 -4.18 11.75 3.05
CA TRP A 43 -5.55 11.88 3.51
C TRP A 43 -6.51 11.08 2.65
N ASN A 44 -7.09 10.02 3.21
CA ASN A 44 -8.11 9.19 2.58
C ASN A 44 -9.38 9.07 3.46
N VAL A 45 -9.70 10.13 4.19
CA VAL A 45 -10.95 10.28 4.94
C VAL A 45 -11.99 10.95 4.03
N PRO A 46 -13.26 10.50 3.99
CA PRO A 46 -14.27 11.05 3.09
C PRO A 46 -14.85 12.41 3.55
N THR A 47 -14.00 13.37 3.92
CA THR A 47 -14.40 14.69 4.44
C THR A 47 -15.15 15.58 3.44
N PHE A 48 -15.15 15.24 2.15
CA PHE A 48 -16.08 15.80 1.16
C PHE A 48 -17.56 15.73 1.60
N MET A 49 -17.93 14.73 2.42
CA MET A 49 -19.29 14.60 2.98
C MET A 49 -19.66 15.77 3.91
N CYS A 50 -18.67 16.48 4.45
CA CYS A 50 -18.84 17.61 5.36
C CYS A 50 -18.90 18.96 4.65
N HIS A 51 -18.56 19.04 3.35
CA HIS A 51 -18.55 20.30 2.57
C HIS A 51 -19.92 20.97 2.53
N LYS A 52 -21.00 20.18 2.50
CA LYS A 52 -22.40 20.68 2.61
C LYS A 52 -22.69 21.45 3.91
N TYR A 53 -21.81 21.36 4.91
CA TYR A 53 -21.90 22.07 6.17
C TYR A 53 -20.91 23.23 6.28
N GLY A 54 -20.18 23.56 5.20
CA GLY A 54 -19.12 24.59 5.19
C GLY A 54 -17.82 24.14 5.87
N LEU A 55 -17.56 22.84 5.95
CA LEU A 55 -16.36 22.28 6.56
C LEU A 55 -15.53 21.59 5.46
N HIS A 56 -14.48 22.26 4.95
CA HIS A 56 -13.66 21.76 3.83
C HIS A 56 -12.30 21.16 4.23
N PHE A 57 -11.98 21.17 5.53
CA PHE A 57 -10.80 20.49 6.10
C PHE A 57 -9.47 20.95 5.50
N GLU A 58 -9.34 22.25 5.21
CA GLU A 58 -8.14 22.87 4.63
C GLU A 58 -6.92 22.77 5.57
N GLU A 59 -7.16 22.68 6.89
CA GLU A 59 -6.09 22.53 7.87
C GLU A 59 -5.29 21.22 7.71
N VAL A 60 -5.84 20.21 7.03
CA VAL A 60 -5.18 18.92 6.77
C VAL A 60 -3.88 19.15 6.00
N SER A 61 -3.94 19.86 4.87
CA SER A 61 -2.74 20.25 4.12
C SER A 61 -2.04 21.45 4.75
N ASP A 62 -2.78 22.52 5.03
CA ASP A 62 -2.20 23.85 5.25
C ASP A 62 -1.46 23.96 6.58
N LYS A 63 -1.92 23.20 7.59
CA LYS A 63 -1.36 23.24 8.95
C LYS A 63 -0.59 21.98 9.30
N TYR A 64 -1.07 20.81 8.89
CA TYR A 64 -0.49 19.52 9.28
C TYR A 64 0.39 18.88 8.21
N GLY A 65 0.47 19.49 7.01
CA GLY A 65 1.29 19.01 5.91
C GLY A 65 0.89 17.62 5.41
N ILE A 66 -0.36 17.21 5.61
CA ILE A 66 -0.87 15.93 5.11
C ILE A 66 -1.20 16.11 3.62
N LEU A 67 -0.75 15.17 2.78
CA LEU A 67 -1.06 15.17 1.36
C LEU A 67 -2.55 14.93 1.17
N GLN A 68 -3.25 15.97 0.71
CA GLN A 68 -4.69 15.99 0.52
C GLN A 68 -4.99 16.19 -0.96
N ASN A 69 -5.99 15.46 -1.45
CA ASN A 69 -6.51 15.69 -2.79
C ASN A 69 -7.00 17.13 -2.95
N SER A 70 -6.85 17.69 -4.14
CA SER A 70 -7.35 19.03 -4.48
C SER A 70 -8.81 19.18 -4.10
N MET A 71 -9.14 20.29 -3.44
CA MET A 71 -10.49 20.60 -2.94
C MET A 71 -11.07 19.54 -1.99
N ASP A 72 -10.21 18.76 -1.30
CA ASP A 72 -10.63 17.69 -0.39
C ASP A 72 -11.53 16.63 -1.07
N ALA A 73 -11.33 16.40 -2.37
CA ALA A 73 -12.04 15.36 -3.10
C ALA A 73 -11.65 13.97 -2.58
N PHE A 74 -12.61 13.04 -2.48
CA PHE A 74 -12.31 11.69 -1.99
C PHE A 74 -11.35 10.90 -2.89
N ARG A 75 -11.40 11.17 -4.19
CA ARG A 75 -10.48 10.65 -5.21
C ARG A 75 -9.95 11.83 -5.99
N GLY A 76 -8.63 11.96 -6.05
CA GLY A 76 -7.98 13.12 -6.66
C GLY A 76 -6.53 12.85 -7.00
N ASN A 77 -5.71 13.89 -7.03
CA ASN A 77 -4.30 13.83 -7.45
C ASN A 77 -3.38 13.04 -6.50
N GLU A 78 -3.66 12.98 -5.21
CA GLU A 78 -2.81 12.35 -4.20
C GLU A 78 -3.16 10.88 -3.97
N THR A 79 -4.44 10.56 -3.84
CA THR A 79 -4.91 9.20 -3.55
C THR A 79 -6.32 8.93 -4.08
N ALA A 80 -6.56 7.68 -4.49
CA ALA A 80 -7.86 7.20 -4.90
C ALA A 80 -8.05 5.72 -4.52
N ILE A 81 -8.97 5.46 -3.57
CA ILE A 81 -9.39 4.11 -3.20
C ILE A 81 -10.62 3.67 -4.01
N LEU A 82 -10.54 2.47 -4.57
CA LEU A 82 -11.61 1.82 -5.33
C LEU A 82 -12.20 0.73 -4.45
N TYR A 83 -13.41 0.93 -3.93
CA TYR A 83 -14.11 -0.07 -3.13
C TYR A 83 -14.73 -1.12 -4.04
N ASP A 84 -14.34 -2.38 -3.85
CA ASP A 84 -14.84 -3.56 -4.55
C ASP A 84 -15.07 -3.35 -6.05
N PRO A 85 -14.05 -2.90 -6.81
CA PRO A 85 -14.24 -2.50 -8.20
C PRO A 85 -14.34 -3.70 -9.15
N GLY A 86 -14.97 -3.47 -10.31
CA GLY A 86 -15.27 -4.53 -11.25
C GLY A 86 -16.35 -5.48 -10.72
N MET A 87 -16.29 -6.73 -11.20
CA MET A 87 -17.19 -7.81 -10.76
C MET A 87 -16.41 -8.98 -10.18
N PHE A 88 -15.64 -8.77 -9.11
CA PHE A 88 -14.91 -9.88 -8.48
C PHE A 88 -15.90 -10.98 -8.07
N PRO A 89 -15.58 -12.27 -8.29
CA PRO A 89 -16.37 -13.38 -7.77
C PRO A 89 -16.51 -13.25 -6.26
N ALA A 90 -17.73 -13.29 -5.73
CA ALA A 90 -17.97 -13.10 -4.30
C ALA A 90 -19.24 -13.81 -3.83
N LEU A 91 -19.22 -14.27 -2.58
CA LEU A 91 -20.40 -14.70 -1.84
C LEU A 91 -20.91 -13.49 -1.05
N LEU A 92 -22.09 -13.02 -1.42
CA LEU A 92 -22.78 -11.90 -0.77
C LEU A 92 -23.92 -12.43 0.08
N THR A 93 -24.35 -11.64 1.06
CA THR A 93 -25.55 -11.94 1.85
C THR A 93 -26.62 -10.95 1.45
N ASP A 94 -27.79 -11.46 1.06
CA ASP A 94 -28.95 -10.63 0.75
C ASP A 94 -29.62 -10.10 2.04
N PRO A 95 -30.62 -9.22 1.94
CA PRO A 95 -31.34 -8.71 3.10
C PRO A 95 -32.09 -9.77 3.92
N ASN A 96 -32.40 -10.94 3.32
CA ASN A 96 -33.07 -12.06 4.00
C ASN A 96 -32.07 -12.96 4.74
N GLY A 97 -30.77 -12.79 4.50
CA GLY A 97 -29.70 -13.62 5.04
C GLY A 97 -29.24 -14.74 4.12
N ASP A 98 -29.78 -14.82 2.89
CA ASP A 98 -29.44 -15.84 1.92
C ASP A 98 -28.12 -15.52 1.20
N VAL A 99 -27.34 -16.57 0.91
CA VAL A 99 -26.07 -16.42 0.19
C VAL A 99 -26.34 -16.28 -1.30
N VAL A 100 -25.96 -15.14 -1.87
CA VAL A 100 -26.04 -14.85 -3.31
C VAL A 100 -24.65 -14.90 -3.92
N THR A 101 -24.54 -15.57 -5.07
CA THR A 101 -23.28 -15.62 -5.83
C THR A 101 -23.19 -14.43 -6.77
N ARG A 102 -22.14 -13.63 -6.62
CA ARG A 102 -21.73 -12.65 -7.63
C ARG A 102 -20.64 -13.25 -8.49
N ASN A 103 -20.79 -13.18 -9.81
CA ASN A 103 -19.82 -13.67 -10.79
C ASN A 103 -19.25 -15.06 -10.43
N GLY A 104 -20.12 -16.05 -10.22
CA GLY A 104 -19.73 -17.43 -9.87
C GLY A 104 -19.43 -17.68 -8.39
N GLY A 105 -19.35 -16.65 -7.55
CA GLY A 105 -19.14 -16.78 -6.10
C GLY A 105 -17.69 -17.05 -5.69
N VAL A 106 -17.00 -17.96 -6.37
CA VAL A 106 -15.58 -18.30 -6.16
C VAL A 106 -14.78 -18.04 -7.45
N PRO A 107 -13.48 -17.74 -7.36
CA PRO A 107 -12.71 -17.30 -8.52
C PRO A 107 -12.66 -18.32 -9.67
N GLN A 108 -12.67 -19.63 -9.37
CA GLN A 108 -12.64 -20.68 -10.40
C GLN A 108 -13.93 -20.81 -11.23
N GLU A 109 -15.03 -20.23 -10.76
CA GLU A 109 -16.32 -20.18 -11.48
C GLU A 109 -16.59 -18.78 -12.08
N GLY A 110 -15.65 -17.85 -11.93
CA GLY A 110 -15.81 -16.46 -12.32
C GLY A 110 -15.52 -16.21 -13.79
N ASN A 111 -16.28 -15.30 -14.40
CA ASN A 111 -15.97 -14.73 -15.70
C ASN A 111 -14.98 -13.55 -15.55
N LEU A 112 -13.73 -13.78 -15.93
CA LEU A 112 -12.66 -12.78 -15.84
C LEU A 112 -12.86 -11.62 -16.80
N THR A 113 -13.29 -11.87 -18.04
CA THR A 113 -13.50 -10.81 -19.04
C THR A 113 -14.56 -9.82 -18.57
N MET A 114 -15.70 -10.34 -18.10
CA MET A 114 -16.76 -9.50 -17.51
C MET A 114 -16.24 -8.68 -16.33
N HIS A 115 -15.43 -9.28 -15.45
CA HIS A 115 -14.82 -8.54 -14.34
C HIS A 115 -13.94 -7.38 -14.82
N LEU A 116 -13.06 -7.62 -15.80
CA LEU A 116 -12.13 -6.62 -16.29
C LEU A 116 -12.80 -5.49 -17.09
N GLU A 117 -13.90 -5.78 -17.80
CA GLU A 117 -14.71 -4.77 -18.49
C GLU A 117 -15.34 -3.80 -17.47
N VAL A 118 -16.03 -4.33 -16.46
CA VAL A 118 -16.64 -3.50 -15.40
C VAL A 118 -15.55 -2.78 -14.59
N PHE A 119 -14.42 -3.42 -14.33
CA PHE A 119 -13.30 -2.78 -13.62
C PHE A 119 -12.77 -1.57 -14.39
N LYS A 120 -12.60 -1.70 -15.71
CA LYS A 120 -12.17 -0.60 -16.58
C LYS A 120 -13.16 0.57 -16.53
N GLU A 121 -14.46 0.30 -16.58
CA GLU A 121 -15.50 1.33 -16.46
C GLU A 121 -15.45 2.03 -15.11
N HIS A 122 -15.39 1.27 -14.01
CA HIS A 122 -15.27 1.82 -12.65
C HIS A 122 -14.02 2.71 -12.54
N LEU A 123 -12.87 2.25 -13.01
CA LEU A 123 -11.62 2.99 -12.94
C LEU A 123 -11.66 4.29 -13.76
N ILE A 124 -12.19 4.25 -14.98
CA ILE A 124 -12.32 5.45 -15.83
C ILE A 124 -13.26 6.47 -15.18
N ASN A 125 -14.36 6.03 -14.59
CA ASN A 125 -15.34 6.92 -13.96
C ASN A 125 -14.82 7.50 -12.63
N GLN A 126 -14.13 6.70 -11.82
CA GLN A 126 -13.69 7.11 -10.48
C GLN A 126 -12.35 7.84 -10.48
N VAL A 127 -11.49 7.62 -11.47
CA VAL A 127 -10.18 8.28 -11.62
C VAL A 127 -10.06 8.76 -13.07
N PRO A 128 -10.78 9.80 -13.50
CA PRO A 128 -10.87 10.19 -14.91
C PRO A 128 -9.57 10.70 -15.51
N ASP A 129 -8.69 11.30 -14.69
CA ASP A 129 -7.39 11.79 -15.12
C ASP A 129 -6.49 10.62 -15.53
N LYS A 130 -6.19 10.52 -16.83
CA LYS A 130 -5.29 9.50 -17.39
C LYS A 130 -3.85 9.66 -16.89
N SER A 131 -3.48 10.86 -16.48
CA SER A 131 -2.15 11.19 -15.97
C SER A 131 -2.03 11.06 -14.47
N PHE A 132 -3.04 10.53 -13.76
CA PHE A 132 -3.02 10.30 -12.31
C PHE A 132 -1.70 9.66 -11.86
N ARG A 133 -0.99 10.35 -10.93
CA ARG A 133 0.33 9.95 -10.39
C ARG A 133 0.30 9.60 -8.91
N GLY A 134 -0.87 9.69 -8.28
CA GLY A 134 -1.05 9.43 -6.86
C GLY A 134 -1.08 7.94 -6.53
N VAL A 135 -1.48 7.65 -5.30
CA VAL A 135 -1.63 6.28 -4.79
C VAL A 135 -2.99 5.71 -5.20
N GLY A 136 -2.99 4.71 -6.07
CA GLY A 136 -4.18 3.96 -6.47
C GLY A 136 -4.37 2.72 -5.61
N VAL A 137 -5.49 2.64 -4.89
CA VAL A 137 -5.76 1.54 -3.95
C VAL A 137 -6.94 0.71 -4.42
N ILE A 138 -6.72 -0.58 -4.64
CA ILE A 138 -7.78 -1.54 -4.93
C ILE A 138 -8.20 -2.18 -3.61
N ASP A 139 -9.40 -1.84 -3.13
CA ASP A 139 -9.95 -2.41 -1.92
C ASP A 139 -10.88 -3.59 -2.25
N PHE A 140 -10.28 -4.76 -2.30
CA PHE A 140 -10.94 -6.03 -2.56
C PHE A 140 -10.75 -6.98 -1.37
N GLU A 141 -11.83 -7.22 -0.61
CA GLU A 141 -11.77 -7.98 0.64
C GLU A 141 -12.59 -9.27 0.65
N SER A 142 -13.30 -9.61 -0.43
CA SER A 142 -14.26 -10.71 -0.43
C SER A 142 -13.63 -12.06 -0.09
N TRP A 143 -12.41 -12.32 -0.56
CA TRP A 143 -11.63 -13.52 -0.22
C TRP A 143 -10.12 -13.21 -0.25
N ARG A 144 -9.29 -14.17 0.17
CA ARG A 144 -7.82 -14.10 0.07
C ARG A 144 -7.33 -15.11 -0.98
N PRO A 145 -6.31 -14.80 -1.80
CA PRO A 145 -5.89 -15.67 -2.89
C PRO A 145 -5.24 -16.98 -2.43
N ILE A 146 -4.90 -17.08 -1.13
CA ILE A 146 -4.38 -18.29 -0.50
C ILE A 146 -5.53 -19.03 0.19
N PHE A 147 -5.82 -20.26 -0.23
CA PHE A 147 -7.01 -21.00 0.22
C PHE A 147 -7.07 -21.17 1.74
N ARG A 148 -5.92 -21.40 2.38
CA ARG A 148 -5.79 -21.56 3.84
C ARG A 148 -6.24 -20.31 4.61
N GLN A 149 -6.02 -19.12 4.06
CA GLN A 149 -6.28 -17.84 4.72
C GLN A 149 -7.76 -17.44 4.74
N ASN A 150 -8.64 -18.22 4.07
CA ASN A 150 -10.09 -17.99 4.05
C ASN A 150 -10.77 -18.69 5.24
N TRP A 151 -10.49 -18.22 6.46
CA TRP A 151 -11.05 -18.71 7.73
C TRP A 151 -12.16 -17.79 8.28
N ALA A 152 -12.81 -18.21 9.37
CA ALA A 152 -13.94 -17.52 9.99
C ALA A 152 -15.03 -17.15 8.97
N SER A 153 -15.34 -15.86 8.81
CA SER A 153 -16.37 -15.38 7.87
C SER A 153 -16.06 -15.69 6.41
N LEU A 154 -14.81 -16.01 6.07
CA LEU A 154 -14.40 -16.39 4.70
C LEU A 154 -14.45 -17.91 4.46
N GLN A 155 -14.79 -18.71 5.47
CA GLN A 155 -14.91 -20.16 5.33
C GLN A 155 -15.93 -20.62 4.25
N PRO A 156 -17.02 -19.89 3.95
CA PRO A 156 -17.92 -20.25 2.85
C PRO A 156 -17.24 -20.42 1.49
N TYR A 157 -16.19 -19.64 1.18
CA TYR A 157 -15.44 -19.80 -0.07
C TYR A 157 -14.74 -21.15 -0.17
N LYS A 158 -14.20 -21.66 0.95
CA LYS A 158 -13.61 -23.00 1.01
C LYS A 158 -14.65 -24.08 0.81
N LYS A 159 -15.79 -23.96 1.51
CA LYS A 159 -16.90 -24.92 1.43
C LYS A 159 -17.43 -25.04 0.00
N LEU A 160 -17.75 -23.92 -0.63
CA LEU A 160 -18.25 -23.91 -2.01
C LEU A 160 -17.22 -24.49 -2.99
N SER A 161 -15.94 -24.15 -2.84
CA SER A 161 -14.88 -24.69 -3.69
C SER A 161 -14.78 -26.22 -3.60
N ILE A 162 -14.90 -26.78 -2.39
CA ILE A 162 -14.88 -28.23 -2.15
C ILE A 162 -16.15 -28.89 -2.71
N GLU A 163 -17.31 -28.27 -2.52
CA GLU A 163 -18.60 -28.77 -3.02
C GLU A 163 -18.63 -28.88 -4.54
N ILE A 164 -18.11 -27.87 -5.25
CA ILE A 164 -18.03 -27.86 -6.72
C ILE A 164 -17.22 -29.08 -7.20
N VAL A 165 -16.02 -29.27 -6.67
CA VAL A 165 -15.15 -30.41 -7.05
C VAL A 165 -15.79 -31.75 -6.68
N ARG A 166 -16.44 -31.84 -5.50
CA ARG A 166 -17.15 -33.05 -5.08
C ARG A 166 -18.27 -33.45 -6.04
N ARG A 167 -19.02 -32.46 -6.52
CA ARG A 167 -20.12 -32.67 -7.48
C ARG A 167 -19.61 -33.10 -8.85
N GLU A 168 -18.49 -32.56 -9.31
CA GLU A 168 -17.84 -32.97 -10.56
C GLU A 168 -17.17 -34.35 -10.47
N HIS A 169 -16.67 -34.71 -9.29
CA HIS A 169 -15.95 -35.96 -9.05
C HIS A 169 -16.53 -36.74 -7.86
N PRO A 170 -17.73 -37.36 -7.99
CA PRO A 170 -18.43 -38.00 -6.87
C PRO A 170 -17.66 -39.16 -6.22
N PHE A 171 -16.76 -39.80 -6.98
CA PHE A 171 -16.03 -41.00 -6.57
C PHE A 171 -14.60 -40.72 -6.06
N TRP A 172 -14.12 -39.48 -6.10
CA TRP A 172 -12.81 -39.14 -5.55
C TRP A 172 -12.83 -39.21 -4.03
N ASP A 173 -11.70 -39.55 -3.41
CA ASP A 173 -11.56 -39.46 -1.97
C ASP A 173 -11.51 -37.98 -1.50
N SER A 174 -11.72 -37.74 -0.21
CA SER A 174 -11.78 -36.38 0.34
C SER A 174 -10.49 -35.59 0.21
N ARG A 175 -9.32 -36.24 0.26
CA ARG A 175 -8.04 -35.55 0.11
C ARG A 175 -7.89 -35.03 -1.32
N SER A 176 -8.16 -35.88 -2.31
CA SER A 176 -8.11 -35.50 -3.72
C SER A 176 -9.06 -34.33 -4.05
N VAL A 177 -10.26 -34.34 -3.46
CA VAL A 177 -11.22 -33.23 -3.63
C VAL A 177 -10.72 -31.93 -3.00
N GLU A 178 -10.18 -31.97 -1.77
CA GLU A 178 -9.66 -30.77 -1.11
C GLU A 178 -8.42 -30.20 -1.81
N GLU A 179 -7.51 -31.06 -2.28
CA GLU A 179 -6.32 -30.66 -3.03
C GLU A 179 -6.69 -29.98 -4.35
N GLU A 180 -7.65 -30.53 -5.09
CA GLU A 180 -8.10 -29.93 -6.35
C GLU A 180 -8.90 -28.63 -6.11
N ALA A 181 -9.74 -28.57 -5.07
CA ALA A 181 -10.46 -27.35 -4.70
C ALA A 181 -9.49 -26.22 -4.34
N LYS A 182 -8.45 -26.52 -3.54
CA LYS A 182 -7.37 -25.58 -3.25
C LYS A 182 -6.66 -25.15 -4.54
N ARG A 183 -6.24 -26.09 -5.38
CA ARG A 183 -5.49 -25.80 -6.61
C ARG A 183 -6.27 -24.90 -7.56
N ARG A 184 -7.55 -25.17 -7.79
CA ARG A 184 -8.42 -24.33 -8.63
C ARG A 184 -8.61 -22.95 -8.01
N PHE A 185 -8.98 -22.89 -6.73
CA PHE A 185 -9.21 -21.62 -6.05
C PHE A 185 -7.97 -20.71 -6.08
N GLU A 186 -6.78 -21.22 -5.74
CA GLU A 186 -5.54 -20.42 -5.74
C GLU A 186 -5.11 -20.02 -7.16
N LYS A 187 -5.28 -20.91 -8.16
CA LYS A 187 -4.99 -20.60 -9.57
C LYS A 187 -5.82 -19.40 -10.06
N TYR A 188 -7.13 -19.45 -9.87
CA TYR A 188 -8.01 -18.41 -10.38
C TYR A 188 -8.04 -17.18 -9.45
N GLY A 189 -7.85 -17.36 -8.14
CA GLY A 189 -7.70 -16.26 -7.20
C GLY A 189 -6.50 -15.39 -7.54
N LYS A 190 -5.37 -16.02 -7.87
CA LYS A 190 -4.21 -15.35 -8.47
C LYS A 190 -4.58 -14.64 -9.77
N LEU A 191 -5.20 -15.35 -10.72
CA LEU A 191 -5.52 -14.79 -12.04
C LEU A 191 -6.37 -13.51 -11.97
N PHE A 192 -7.42 -13.51 -11.15
CA PHE A 192 -8.29 -12.34 -10.98
C PHE A 192 -7.52 -11.16 -10.39
N MET A 193 -6.77 -11.35 -9.30
CA MET A 193 -6.03 -10.24 -8.69
C MET A 193 -4.91 -9.72 -9.60
N GLU A 194 -4.18 -10.63 -10.26
CA GLU A 194 -3.05 -10.28 -11.11
C GLU A 194 -3.48 -9.48 -12.35
N GLU A 195 -4.53 -9.93 -13.06
CA GLU A 195 -4.99 -9.26 -14.27
C GLU A 195 -5.67 -7.92 -13.99
N THR A 196 -6.36 -7.79 -12.84
CA THR A 196 -6.95 -6.51 -12.42
C THR A 196 -5.89 -5.47 -12.10
N LEU A 197 -4.81 -5.87 -11.40
CA LEU A 197 -3.68 -4.97 -11.13
C LEU A 197 -2.97 -4.57 -12.44
N LYS A 198 -2.73 -5.52 -13.35
CA LYS A 198 -2.19 -5.22 -14.69
C LYS A 198 -3.11 -4.26 -15.46
N ALA A 199 -4.42 -4.43 -15.40
CA ALA A 199 -5.37 -3.51 -16.03
C ALA A 199 -5.27 -2.11 -15.43
N ALA A 200 -5.21 -1.98 -14.10
CA ALA A 200 -5.05 -0.71 -13.41
C ALA A 200 -3.78 0.03 -13.87
N LYS A 201 -2.63 -0.67 -13.87
CA LYS A 201 -1.34 -0.13 -14.33
C LYS A 201 -1.35 0.22 -15.82
N ARG A 202 -2.02 -0.56 -16.68
CA ARG A 202 -2.15 -0.20 -18.12
C ARG A 202 -3.00 1.05 -18.33
N ILE A 203 -4.09 1.19 -17.57
CA ILE A 203 -5.05 2.28 -17.73
C ILE A 203 -4.55 3.57 -17.07
N ARG A 204 -3.82 3.48 -15.96
CA ARG A 204 -3.19 4.61 -15.22
C ARG A 204 -1.73 4.27 -14.92
N PRO A 205 -0.83 4.39 -15.91
CA PRO A 205 0.56 3.92 -15.80
C PRO A 205 1.46 4.77 -14.90
N ALA A 206 1.07 6.02 -14.61
CA ALA A 206 1.86 6.90 -13.77
C ALA A 206 1.54 6.79 -12.27
N ALA A 207 0.47 6.08 -11.91
CA ALA A 207 0.02 5.91 -10.53
C ALA A 207 0.78 4.77 -9.84
N SER A 208 0.90 4.85 -8.52
CA SER A 208 1.43 3.76 -7.70
C SER A 208 0.29 2.86 -7.23
N TRP A 209 0.21 1.64 -7.73
CA TRP A 209 -0.91 0.72 -7.44
C TRP A 209 -0.58 -0.31 -6.36
N GLY A 210 -1.57 -0.60 -5.51
CA GLY A 210 -1.50 -1.69 -4.53
C GLY A 210 -2.89 -2.13 -4.06
N TYR A 211 -3.00 -3.36 -3.57
CA TYR A 211 -4.18 -3.86 -2.89
C TYR A 211 -4.18 -3.47 -1.42
N TYR A 212 -5.33 -2.98 -0.95
CA TYR A 212 -5.53 -2.74 0.48
C TYR A 212 -5.25 -4.00 1.30
N ALA A 213 -4.62 -3.79 2.45
CA ALA A 213 -4.30 -4.75 3.51
C ALA A 213 -3.21 -5.79 3.21
N TYR A 214 -2.63 -5.83 2.00
CA TYR A 214 -1.52 -6.73 1.70
C TYR A 214 -0.14 -6.08 1.97
N PRO A 215 0.85 -6.85 2.46
CA PRO A 215 0.76 -8.24 2.92
C PRO A 215 0.02 -8.39 4.26
N TYR A 216 -0.67 -9.52 4.43
CA TYR A 216 -1.23 -9.91 5.72
C TYR A 216 -0.16 -10.47 6.66
N CYS A 217 -0.45 -10.41 7.96
CA CYS A 217 0.45 -10.85 9.05
C CYS A 217 -0.26 -11.70 10.10
N TYR A 218 -1.53 -11.41 10.40
CA TYR A 218 -2.37 -12.10 11.38
C TYR A 218 -1.80 -12.19 12.81
N ASN A 219 -0.94 -11.26 13.20
CA ASN A 219 -0.49 -11.11 14.60
C ASN A 219 -1.64 -10.69 15.53
N LEU A 220 -1.51 -11.03 16.81
CA LEU A 220 -2.50 -10.79 17.86
C LEU A 220 -3.90 -11.33 17.49
N THR A 221 -3.96 -12.44 16.78
CA THR A 221 -5.21 -13.18 16.52
C THR A 221 -5.30 -14.40 17.43
N PRO A 222 -6.47 -15.05 17.59
CA PRO A 222 -6.57 -16.25 18.42
C PRO A 222 -5.55 -17.34 18.05
N ASN A 223 -5.26 -17.50 16.75
CA ASN A 223 -4.31 -18.50 16.25
C ASN A 223 -2.84 -18.04 16.31
N GLN A 224 -2.58 -16.76 16.54
CA GLN A 224 -1.24 -16.18 16.66
C GLN A 224 -1.29 -15.01 17.67
N PRO A 225 -1.29 -15.28 18.99
CA PRO A 225 -1.53 -14.28 20.03
C PRO A 225 -0.32 -13.38 20.32
N SER A 226 0.82 -13.61 19.68
CA SER A 226 2.00 -12.76 19.81
C SER A 226 1.97 -11.57 18.83
N SER A 227 2.84 -10.58 19.04
CA SER A 227 3.03 -9.45 18.11
C SER A 227 3.74 -9.84 16.80
N ARG A 228 4.29 -11.05 16.70
CA ARG A 228 4.94 -11.56 15.48
C ARG A 228 3.88 -12.11 14.52
N CYS A 229 4.12 -11.96 13.22
CA CYS A 229 3.25 -12.56 12.20
C CYS A 229 3.22 -14.09 12.30
N ASP A 230 2.13 -14.68 11.82
CA ASP A 230 2.02 -16.12 11.66
C ASP A 230 3.09 -16.62 10.66
N VAL A 231 3.89 -17.61 11.06
CA VAL A 231 5.03 -18.10 10.27
C VAL A 231 4.55 -18.70 8.95
N THR A 232 3.41 -19.38 8.94
CA THR A 232 2.85 -19.95 7.71
C THR A 232 2.45 -18.83 6.75
N THR A 233 1.87 -17.75 7.27
CA THR A 233 1.52 -16.56 6.48
C THR A 233 2.74 -15.88 5.89
N MET A 234 3.85 -15.77 6.64
CA MET A 234 5.10 -15.21 6.10
C MET A 234 5.62 -16.05 4.91
N GLN A 235 5.58 -17.38 5.02
CA GLN A 235 5.96 -18.29 3.93
C GLN A 235 5.00 -18.23 2.73
N GLU A 236 3.72 -17.97 2.97
CA GLU A 236 2.73 -17.75 1.92
C GLU A 236 2.98 -16.42 1.21
N ASN A 237 3.31 -15.35 1.96
CA ASN A 237 3.69 -14.06 1.40
C ASN A 237 4.94 -14.19 0.52
N ASP A 238 5.94 -15.00 0.90
CA ASP A 238 7.13 -15.27 0.08
C ASP A 238 6.77 -15.87 -1.30
N LYS A 239 5.71 -16.67 -1.35
CA LYS A 239 5.20 -17.31 -2.58
C LYS A 239 4.26 -16.42 -3.38
N MET A 240 3.94 -15.23 -2.88
CA MET A 240 3.08 -14.24 -3.53
C MET A 240 3.88 -13.16 -4.26
N SER A 241 5.12 -13.45 -4.69
CA SER A 241 5.91 -12.54 -5.54
C SER A 241 5.14 -12.11 -6.80
N TRP A 242 4.27 -12.97 -7.34
CA TRP A 242 3.39 -12.65 -8.47
C TRP A 242 2.48 -11.44 -8.23
N LEU A 243 2.15 -11.12 -6.97
CA LEU A 243 1.41 -9.93 -6.59
C LEU A 243 2.38 -8.79 -6.25
N PHE A 244 3.28 -9.03 -5.30
CA PHE A 244 4.13 -7.97 -4.72
C PHE A 244 5.15 -7.38 -5.72
N GLU A 245 5.59 -8.14 -6.71
CA GLU A 245 6.45 -7.60 -7.77
C GLU A 245 5.69 -6.67 -8.72
N LEU A 246 4.39 -6.91 -8.92
CA LEU A 246 3.52 -6.08 -9.76
C LEU A 246 3.04 -4.81 -9.06
N GLU A 247 2.86 -4.84 -7.74
CA GLU A 247 2.49 -3.66 -6.95
C GLU A 247 3.61 -2.62 -6.93
N ASP A 248 3.27 -1.33 -6.82
CA ASP A 248 4.24 -0.25 -6.63
C ASP A 248 4.36 0.13 -5.14
N VAL A 249 3.31 -0.18 -4.37
CA VAL A 249 3.15 0.16 -2.96
C VAL A 249 2.46 -0.97 -2.20
N LEU A 250 2.98 -1.29 -1.02
CA LEU A 250 2.39 -2.24 -0.08
C LEU A 250 1.58 -1.50 0.98
N LEU A 251 0.36 -1.99 1.25
CA LEU A 251 -0.68 -1.25 1.98
C LEU A 251 -1.22 -2.03 3.18
N PRO A 252 -0.37 -2.49 4.14
CA PRO A 252 -0.84 -3.28 5.26
C PRO A 252 -1.82 -2.48 6.13
N SER A 253 -2.97 -3.05 6.49
CA SER A 253 -3.89 -2.44 7.43
C SER A 253 -3.36 -2.59 8.85
N VAL A 254 -3.28 -1.49 9.61
CA VAL A 254 -2.74 -1.47 10.99
C VAL A 254 -3.75 -0.93 12.01
N TYR A 255 -5.04 -1.12 11.73
CA TYR A 255 -6.12 -0.64 12.61
C TYR A 255 -6.02 -1.25 14.02
N LEU A 256 -6.17 -0.40 15.02
CA LEU A 256 -5.99 -0.79 16.42
C LEU A 256 -7.29 -1.36 17.00
N ARG A 257 -7.17 -2.16 18.06
CA ARG A 257 -8.30 -2.64 18.86
C ARG A 257 -8.18 -2.15 20.29
N LEU A 258 -9.27 -1.66 20.87
CA LEU A 258 -9.30 -1.17 22.25
C LEU A 258 -9.10 -2.33 23.24
N SER A 259 -9.55 -3.53 22.91
CA SER A 259 -9.34 -4.75 23.70
C SER A 259 -7.87 -5.15 23.91
N LEU A 260 -6.93 -4.60 23.13
CA LEU A 260 -5.49 -4.83 23.29
C LEU A 260 -4.88 -3.84 24.30
N THR A 261 -3.85 -4.27 25.03
CA THR A 261 -3.04 -3.35 25.85
C THR A 261 -2.26 -2.36 24.98
N SER A 262 -1.80 -1.23 25.54
CA SER A 262 -1.01 -0.24 24.80
C SER A 262 0.23 -0.85 24.14
N GLY A 263 0.94 -1.74 24.86
CA GLY A 263 2.09 -2.46 24.32
C GLY A 263 1.72 -3.41 23.17
N GLN A 264 0.56 -4.07 23.25
CA GLN A 264 0.05 -4.91 22.17
C GLN A 264 -0.39 -4.08 20.96
N ARG A 265 -0.96 -2.88 21.13
CA ARG A 265 -1.29 -1.98 20.00
C ARG A 265 -0.04 -1.57 19.24
N VAL A 266 1.03 -1.20 19.94
CA VAL A 266 2.34 -0.93 19.31
C VAL A 266 2.89 -2.19 18.63
N GLY A 267 2.77 -3.35 19.28
CA GLY A 267 3.18 -4.64 18.72
C GLY A 267 2.41 -5.06 17.46
N LEU A 268 1.11 -4.75 17.40
CA LEU A 268 0.24 -4.99 16.25
C LEU A 268 0.81 -4.28 15.03
N VAL A 269 1.01 -2.97 15.15
CA VAL A 269 1.56 -2.11 14.12
C VAL A 269 2.97 -2.56 13.73
N ALA A 270 3.83 -2.80 14.72
CA ALA A 270 5.21 -3.18 14.47
C ALA A 270 5.34 -4.49 13.67
N GLY A 271 4.56 -5.52 14.01
CA GLY A 271 4.59 -6.80 13.30
C GLY A 271 4.17 -6.65 11.84
N ARG A 272 3.06 -5.94 11.59
CA ARG A 272 2.51 -5.74 10.24
C ARG A 272 3.42 -4.89 9.34
N VAL A 273 3.96 -3.80 9.89
CA VAL A 273 4.89 -2.93 9.14
C VAL A 273 6.21 -3.64 8.85
N LYS A 274 6.75 -4.41 9.81
CA LYS A 274 7.97 -5.22 9.59
C LYS A 274 7.77 -6.24 8.48
N GLU A 275 6.60 -6.88 8.40
CA GLU A 275 6.31 -7.84 7.34
C GLU A 275 6.24 -7.18 5.97
N ALA A 276 5.55 -6.04 5.85
CA ALA A 276 5.54 -5.28 4.60
C ALA A 276 6.95 -4.84 4.18
N LEU A 277 7.76 -4.34 5.12
CA LEU A 277 9.16 -3.98 4.84
C LEU A 277 10.02 -5.17 4.45
N ARG A 278 9.76 -6.36 5.02
CA ARG A 278 10.45 -7.60 4.64
C ARG A 278 10.15 -7.97 3.19
N ILE A 279 8.87 -7.94 2.80
CA ILE A 279 8.43 -8.19 1.43
C ILE A 279 9.00 -7.15 0.46
N ALA A 280 8.92 -5.85 0.79
CA ALA A 280 9.46 -4.78 -0.03
C ALA A 280 10.98 -4.89 -0.28
N LYS A 281 11.74 -5.50 0.64
CA LYS A 281 13.18 -5.76 0.48
C LYS A 281 13.49 -7.00 -0.36
N GLN A 282 12.55 -7.95 -0.45
CA GLN A 282 12.73 -9.20 -1.20
C GLN A 282 12.39 -9.07 -2.68
N THR A 283 11.63 -8.05 -3.09
CA THR A 283 11.23 -7.88 -4.49
C THR A 283 12.44 -7.62 -5.37
N SER A 284 12.60 -8.43 -6.43
CA SER A 284 13.74 -8.37 -7.36
C SER A 284 13.64 -7.27 -8.42
N ALA A 285 12.50 -6.59 -8.50
CA ALA A 285 12.34 -5.43 -9.37
C ALA A 285 13.27 -4.33 -8.86
N GLY A 286 14.17 -3.81 -9.70
CA GLY A 286 15.13 -2.74 -9.37
C GLY A 286 14.51 -1.39 -8.93
N THR A 287 13.23 -1.39 -8.55
CA THR A 287 12.50 -0.27 -7.95
C THR A 287 12.00 -0.69 -6.56
N ARG A 288 12.49 0.02 -5.54
CA ARG A 288 12.03 -0.12 -4.16
C ARG A 288 10.51 0.08 -4.06
N LYS A 289 9.80 -0.89 -3.49
CA LYS A 289 8.36 -0.76 -3.20
C LYS A 289 8.15 0.17 -2.00
N LYS A 290 7.20 1.09 -2.11
CA LYS A 290 6.80 1.93 -0.97
C LYS A 290 6.00 1.10 0.03
N VAL A 291 6.12 1.39 1.31
CA VAL A 291 5.26 0.83 2.38
C VAL A 291 4.47 1.96 3.00
N LEU A 292 3.15 1.97 2.75
CA LEU A 292 2.20 2.96 3.27
C LEU A 292 1.10 2.25 4.05
N PRO A 293 1.28 1.99 5.36
CA PRO A 293 0.27 1.33 6.16
C PRO A 293 -1.04 2.12 6.20
N TYR A 294 -2.15 1.40 6.10
CA TYR A 294 -3.49 1.97 6.27
C TYR A 294 -3.80 2.14 7.76
N TYR A 295 -4.05 3.37 8.17
CA TYR A 295 -4.25 3.78 9.56
C TYR A 295 -5.66 4.36 9.73
N TRP A 296 -6.39 3.92 10.76
CA TRP A 296 -7.72 4.43 11.06
C TRP A 296 -7.71 5.10 12.43
N TYR A 297 -8.38 6.26 12.54
CA TYR A 297 -8.46 7.05 13.77
C TYR A 297 -9.48 6.53 14.79
N LYS A 298 -10.12 5.38 14.53
CA LYS A 298 -11.02 4.68 15.47
C LYS A 298 -10.44 3.32 15.86
N TYR A 299 -10.83 2.81 17.02
CA TYR A 299 -10.58 1.41 17.36
C TYR A 299 -11.54 0.50 16.55
N GLN A 300 -11.00 -0.52 15.91
CA GLN A 300 -11.74 -1.42 15.01
C GLN A 300 -12.88 -2.17 15.69
N ASP A 301 -12.69 -2.55 16.96
CA ASP A 301 -13.66 -3.23 17.82
C ASP A 301 -14.53 -2.27 18.65
N GLN A 302 -14.29 -0.97 18.58
CA GLN A 302 -15.05 0.10 19.26
C GLN A 302 -15.14 1.33 18.35
N ARG A 303 -15.93 1.21 17.28
CA ARG A 303 -15.91 2.15 16.13
C ARG A 303 -16.36 3.58 16.46
N ASP A 304 -17.06 3.80 17.58
CA ASP A 304 -17.43 5.15 18.04
C ASP A 304 -16.28 5.86 18.79
N THR A 305 -15.26 5.13 19.23
CA THR A 305 -14.16 5.68 20.05
C THR A 305 -12.97 6.09 19.19
N TYR A 306 -12.59 7.37 19.27
CA TYR A 306 -11.35 7.88 18.67
C TYR A 306 -10.11 7.30 19.36
N LEU A 307 -9.03 7.09 18.60
CA LEU A 307 -7.75 6.74 19.19
C LEU A 307 -7.30 7.87 20.13
N ASN A 308 -6.93 7.52 21.35
CA ASN A 308 -6.38 8.49 22.29
C ASN A 308 -4.98 8.95 21.82
N LYS A 309 -4.56 10.12 22.32
CA LYS A 309 -3.28 10.74 21.97
C LYS A 309 -2.06 9.83 22.22
N ALA A 310 -2.06 9.04 23.30
CA ALA A 310 -0.94 8.15 23.62
C ALA A 310 -0.80 7.01 22.58
N ASP A 311 -1.90 6.42 22.14
CA ASP A 311 -1.90 5.39 21.10
C ASP A 311 -1.50 5.98 19.75
N LEU A 312 -2.02 7.18 19.38
CA LEU A 312 -1.58 7.89 18.17
C LEU A 312 -0.06 8.09 18.18
N GLU A 313 0.47 8.67 19.26
CA GLU A 313 1.91 8.96 19.41
C GLU A 313 2.76 7.70 19.31
N ALA A 314 2.44 6.66 20.08
CA ALA A 314 3.24 5.45 20.15
C ALA A 314 3.20 4.67 18.83
N THR A 315 2.03 4.59 18.18
CA THR A 315 1.88 3.79 16.96
C THR A 315 2.36 4.52 15.70
N LEU A 316 2.11 5.83 15.56
CA LEU A 316 2.64 6.62 14.44
C LEU A 316 4.17 6.73 14.52
N ARG A 317 4.74 6.95 15.72
CA ARG A 317 6.19 6.88 15.92
C ARG A 317 6.73 5.50 15.52
N LYS A 318 6.05 4.42 15.91
CA LYS A 318 6.49 3.07 15.52
C LYS A 318 6.53 2.85 14.01
N ILE A 319 5.57 3.39 13.25
CA ILE A 319 5.57 3.32 11.78
C ILE A 319 6.79 4.06 11.21
N SER A 320 7.06 5.28 11.69
CA SER A 320 8.22 6.08 11.28
C SER A 320 9.55 5.42 11.67
N ASP A 321 9.71 4.96 12.91
CA ASP A 321 10.95 4.33 13.42
C ASP A 321 11.36 3.10 12.63
N LEU A 322 10.38 2.31 12.18
CA LEU A 322 10.65 1.11 11.38
C LEU A 322 11.10 1.45 9.96
N GLY A 323 10.96 2.71 9.56
CA GLY A 323 11.21 3.18 8.22
C GLY A 323 10.14 2.67 7.26
N ALA A 324 8.87 2.93 7.52
CA ALA A 324 7.87 3.00 6.45
C ALA A 324 8.08 4.28 5.62
N ASP A 325 7.54 4.34 4.40
CA ASP A 325 7.65 5.53 3.52
C ASP A 325 6.60 6.60 3.88
N GLY A 326 5.73 6.30 4.84
CA GLY A 326 4.56 7.10 5.14
C GLY A 326 3.42 6.29 5.71
N LEU A 327 2.20 6.81 5.60
CA LEU A 327 0.95 6.10 5.92
C LEU A 327 -0.24 6.75 5.21
N ILE A 328 -1.37 6.03 5.16
CA ILE A 328 -2.64 6.55 4.64
C ILE A 328 -3.64 6.61 5.80
N ILE A 329 -4.13 7.80 6.13
CA ILE A 329 -5.19 7.99 7.12
C ILE A 329 -6.52 7.76 6.43
N TRP A 330 -7.21 6.69 6.82
CA TRP A 330 -8.50 6.30 6.30
C TRP A 330 -9.62 6.68 7.26
N GLY A 331 -10.85 6.84 6.74
CA GLY A 331 -12.05 6.97 7.55
C GLY A 331 -13.29 6.42 6.86
N SER A 332 -14.28 6.01 7.65
CA SER A 332 -15.56 5.53 7.13
C SER A 332 -16.50 6.69 6.85
N SER A 333 -17.31 6.59 5.79
CA SER A 333 -18.39 7.55 5.52
C SER A 333 -19.38 7.65 6.69
N ASN A 334 -19.58 6.55 7.42
CA ASN A 334 -20.46 6.52 8.60
C ASN A 334 -19.91 7.34 9.78
N ASP A 335 -18.60 7.61 9.82
CA ASP A 335 -17.97 8.33 10.92
C ASP A 335 -18.22 9.85 10.81
N ILE A 336 -18.62 10.34 9.63
CA ILE A 336 -18.74 11.77 9.29
C ILE A 336 -19.98 12.07 8.40
N ASN A 337 -21.05 11.30 8.55
CA ASN A 337 -22.27 11.45 7.74
C ASN A 337 -23.27 12.52 8.25
N THR A 338 -23.01 13.17 9.38
CA THR A 338 -23.83 14.25 9.96
C THR A 338 -22.99 15.47 10.33
N LYS A 339 -23.62 16.65 10.44
CA LYS A 339 -22.93 17.89 10.83
C LYS A 339 -22.23 17.75 12.18
N GLN A 340 -22.89 17.13 13.15
CA GLN A 340 -22.32 16.91 14.48
C GLN A 340 -21.07 16.03 14.43
N LYS A 341 -21.13 14.92 13.69
CA LYS A 341 -19.98 14.03 13.50
C LYS A 341 -18.82 14.73 12.78
N CYS A 342 -19.11 15.53 11.75
CA CYS A 342 -18.09 16.35 11.08
C CYS A 342 -17.42 17.34 12.03
N LEU A 343 -18.19 18.05 12.86
CA LEU A 343 -17.64 18.99 13.85
C LEU A 343 -16.78 18.28 14.89
N GLN A 344 -17.28 17.18 15.46
CA GLN A 344 -16.53 16.36 16.42
C GLN A 344 -15.24 15.79 15.82
N PHE A 345 -15.27 15.36 14.55
CA PHE A 345 -14.09 14.90 13.85
C PHE A 345 -13.10 16.03 13.58
N ARG A 346 -13.57 17.22 13.19
CA ARG A 346 -12.73 18.41 13.01
C ARG A 346 -12.07 18.84 14.33
N GLU A 347 -12.79 18.76 15.44
CA GLU A 347 -12.22 19.00 16.77
C GLU A 347 -11.12 17.99 17.11
N TYR A 348 -11.39 16.69 16.94
CA TYR A 348 -10.38 15.63 17.13
C TYR A 348 -9.16 15.80 16.22
N LEU A 349 -9.37 16.17 14.96
CA LEU A 349 -8.30 16.49 14.01
C LEU A 349 -7.41 17.61 14.56
N ASN A 350 -8.02 18.68 15.04
CA ASN A 350 -7.29 19.87 15.46
C ASN A 350 -6.59 19.70 16.82
N ASN A 351 -7.16 18.93 17.73
CA ASN A 351 -6.68 18.76 19.10
C ASN A 351 -5.68 17.60 19.25
N ASP A 352 -5.87 16.50 18.50
CA ASP A 352 -5.11 15.27 18.69
C ASP A 352 -4.40 14.81 17.41
N LEU A 353 -5.15 14.41 16.37
CA LEU A 353 -4.59 13.72 15.21
C LEU A 353 -3.59 14.58 14.44
N GLY A 354 -4.00 15.80 14.04
CA GLY A 354 -3.17 16.72 13.27
C GLY A 354 -1.86 17.07 13.98
N PRO A 355 -1.88 17.57 15.22
CA PRO A 355 -0.66 17.88 15.97
C PRO A 355 0.28 16.68 16.15
N VAL A 356 -0.25 15.47 16.37
CA VAL A 356 0.60 14.27 16.49
C VAL A 356 1.25 13.94 15.15
N VAL A 357 0.49 13.95 14.04
CA VAL A 357 1.00 13.67 12.70
C VAL A 357 2.10 14.65 12.32
N ASP A 358 1.85 15.95 12.48
CA ASP A 358 2.81 17.02 12.18
C ASP A 358 4.12 16.84 12.95
N ARG A 359 4.06 16.57 14.27
CA ARG A 359 5.26 16.30 15.06
C ARG A 359 6.02 15.07 14.55
N ILE A 360 5.35 13.96 14.23
CA ILE A 360 6.01 12.75 13.71
C ILE A 360 6.69 13.03 12.37
N LYS A 361 6.04 13.79 11.47
CA LYS A 361 6.65 14.18 10.19
C LYS A 361 7.93 14.99 10.41
N ARG A 362 7.91 16.00 11.30
CA ARG A 362 9.10 16.84 11.60
C ARG A 362 10.25 16.08 12.24
N THR A 363 9.95 15.09 13.08
CA THR A 363 10.97 14.28 13.78
C THR A 363 11.37 13.02 13.03
N SER A 364 10.82 12.78 11.83
CA SER A 364 11.13 11.58 11.07
C SER A 364 12.62 11.61 10.65
N PRO A 365 13.38 10.49 10.74
CA PRO A 365 14.84 10.46 10.52
C PRO A 365 15.38 10.91 9.15
N GLY A 366 14.57 11.47 8.25
CA GLY A 366 15.01 12.13 7.00
C GLY A 366 14.82 13.65 6.97
N LEU A 367 14.27 14.25 8.03
CA LEU A 367 13.87 15.67 8.12
C LEU A 367 14.57 16.47 9.22
N MET A 368 15.58 15.88 9.90
CA MET A 368 16.44 16.65 10.81
C MET A 368 17.03 17.83 10.02
N ARG A 369 16.54 19.03 10.30
CA ARG A 369 17.17 20.28 9.91
C ARG A 369 18.46 20.35 10.72
N GLU A 370 19.60 20.31 10.05
CA GLU A 370 20.81 20.94 10.58
C GLU A 370 20.47 22.42 10.73
N ASN A 371 20.28 22.85 11.96
CA ASN A 371 20.34 24.24 12.42
C ASN A 371 20.55 24.13 13.93
N GLU A 372 21.60 24.79 14.44
CA GLU A 372 22.26 24.65 15.76
C GLU A 372 23.42 23.61 15.66
N ASP A 373 24.70 23.96 15.52
CA ASP A 373 25.46 25.12 16.00
C ASP A 373 26.65 25.46 15.07
N GLU A 374 26.61 26.61 14.39
CA GLU A 374 27.81 27.36 13.99
C GLU A 374 27.70 28.72 14.66
N ASN A 375 28.17 28.81 15.92
CA ASN A 375 28.56 30.04 16.58
C ASN A 375 29.30 29.66 17.86
N GLU A 376 30.59 29.39 17.74
CA GLU A 376 31.58 29.73 18.75
C GLU A 376 32.97 29.52 18.14
N ASP A 377 33.46 30.56 17.48
CA ASP A 377 34.88 30.74 17.24
C ASP A 377 35.30 32.09 17.84
N ASN A 378 36.32 31.99 18.69
CA ASN A 378 37.24 33.05 19.14
C ASN A 378 36.80 33.98 20.28
N GLU A 379 37.24 33.66 21.50
CA GLU A 379 38.14 34.57 22.20
C GLU A 379 39.14 33.81 23.10
N ILE A 380 40.40 34.20 22.94
CA ILE A 380 41.60 33.72 23.61
C ILE A 380 41.68 34.38 25.00
N ASP A 381 42.14 33.65 26.02
CA ASP A 381 43.16 34.18 26.94
C ASP A 381 43.81 33.05 27.76
N GLU A 382 45.08 32.82 27.44
CA GLU A 382 46.08 32.24 28.34
C GLU A 382 46.44 33.25 29.45
N VAL A 383 47.07 32.72 30.50
CA VAL A 383 47.79 33.39 31.59
C VAL A 383 46.93 33.74 32.81
N VAL A 384 47.10 32.99 33.91
CA VAL A 384 47.84 33.43 35.12
C VAL A 384 48.11 32.19 36.00
N ASP A 385 49.39 31.87 36.23
CA ASP A 385 49.87 31.20 37.44
C ASP A 385 51.11 31.97 37.95
N GLU A 386 51.13 32.17 39.28
CA GLU A 386 52.22 32.61 40.18
C GLU A 386 52.76 34.07 40.13
N VAL A 387 52.36 34.92 41.08
CA VAL A 387 53.02 35.26 42.38
C VAL A 387 52.14 36.22 43.18
#